data_AF-A0A7X4J7M2-F1
#
_entry.id   AF-A0A7X4J7M2-F1
#
_cell.length_a   1.000
_cell.length_b   1.000
_cell.length_c   1.000
_cell.angle_alpha   90.00
_cell.angle_beta   90.00
_cell.angle_gamma   90.00
#
_symmetry.space_group_name_H-M   'P 1'
#
loop_
_entity.id
_entity.type
_entity.pdbx_description
1 polymer ?
#
loop_
_entity_poly.entity_id
_entity_poly.type
_entity_poly.pdbx_seq_one_letter_code
_entity_poly.pdbx_strand_id
1 'polypeptide(L)'
;MSSLRYVKTSLHSVWLLAAAGALEAQQIIQLPAEDRQLDPDIEEVYRVGALDGPEWEQFGMIAGVDFDAAGRLHILDGQAARVFVVGMDGELMREYGR
;
A
#
# COMPACT_ATOMS: atom_id res chain seq x y z
N MET A 1 49.06 -70.60 0.19
CA MET A 1 49.54 -69.40 0.92
C MET A 1 48.51 -68.30 0.67
N SER A 2 47.53 -68.06 1.56
CA SER A 2 47.57 -67.12 2.71
C SER A 2 48.05 -65.72 2.27
N SER A 3 47.31 -64.61 2.40
CA SER A 3 46.79 -64.01 3.63
C SER A 3 45.89 -62.76 3.38
N LEU A 4 44.96 -62.56 4.31
CA LEU A 4 44.16 -61.39 4.78
C LEU A 4 44.18 -59.98 4.12
N ARG A 5 42.93 -59.52 3.87
CA ARG A 5 42.21 -58.30 4.34
C ARG A 5 42.78 -56.89 4.09
N TYR A 6 41.95 -56.05 3.47
CA TYR A 6 41.81 -54.63 3.83
C TYR A 6 40.33 -54.22 3.73
N VAL A 7 39.78 -53.70 4.84
CA VAL A 7 38.44 -53.10 4.91
C VAL A 7 38.63 -51.59 4.74
N LYS A 8 37.92 -50.97 3.81
CA LYS A 8 37.86 -49.51 3.72
C LYS A 8 36.40 -49.06 3.69
N THR A 9 35.92 -48.75 4.88
CA THR A 9 34.66 -48.05 5.15
C THR A 9 34.70 -46.69 4.47
N SER A 10 33.67 -46.30 3.71
CA SER A 10 33.45 -44.90 3.36
C SER A 10 31.98 -44.55 3.60
N LEU A 11 31.80 -43.78 4.68
CA LEU A 11 30.55 -43.22 5.15
C LEU A 11 29.93 -42.34 4.06
N HIS A 12 28.65 -42.59 3.76
CA HIS A 12 27.78 -41.60 3.15
C HIS A 12 27.20 -40.73 4.28
N SER A 13 27.58 -39.47 4.35
CA SER A 13 26.93 -38.50 5.23
C SER A 13 26.13 -37.52 4.39
N VAL A 14 24.82 -37.79 4.33
CA VAL A 14 23.80 -36.94 3.74
C VAL A 14 23.69 -35.65 4.56
N TRP A 15 23.95 -34.50 3.95
CA TRP A 15 23.56 -33.21 4.50
C TRP A 15 22.10 -32.95 4.14
N LEU A 16 21.19 -33.21 5.06
CA LEU A 16 19.82 -32.67 5.02
C LEU A 16 19.43 -32.23 6.43
N LEU A 17 19.77 -31.00 6.80
CA LEU A 17 19.22 -30.34 7.98
C LEU A 17 19.28 -28.82 7.82
N ALA A 18 18.35 -28.27 7.04
CA ALA A 18 18.01 -26.85 7.09
C ALA A 18 16.58 -26.55 6.57
N ALA A 19 15.63 -27.47 6.74
CA ALA A 19 14.23 -27.26 6.33
C ALA A 19 13.25 -27.08 7.51
N ALA A 20 13.69 -27.18 8.76
CA ALA A 20 12.79 -27.21 9.91
C ALA A 20 12.27 -25.81 10.34
N GLY A 21 12.96 -24.72 10.00
CA GLY A 21 12.58 -23.37 10.46
C GLY A 21 11.58 -22.62 9.56
N ALA A 22 11.44 -23.03 8.30
CA ALA A 22 10.56 -22.33 7.34
C ALA A 22 9.07 -22.65 7.53
N LEU A 23 8.74 -23.75 8.24
CA LEU A 23 7.36 -24.21 8.44
C LEU A 23 6.65 -23.52 9.61
N GLU A 24 7.39 -23.03 10.60
CA GLU A 24 6.84 -22.38 11.81
C GLU A 24 6.35 -20.94 11.56
N ALA A 25 6.76 -20.31 10.46
CA ALA A 25 6.43 -18.90 10.17
C ALA A 25 5.07 -18.70 9.46
N GLN A 26 4.42 -19.78 9.01
CA GLN A 26 3.12 -19.70 8.35
C GLN A 26 2.00 -20.05 9.33
N GLN A 27 1.25 -19.04 9.77
CA GLN A 27 -0.02 -19.25 10.47
C GLN A 27 -1.18 -19.26 9.48
N ILE A 28 -2.00 -20.30 9.54
CA ILE A 28 -3.29 -20.35 8.86
C ILE A 28 -4.29 -19.59 9.73
N ILE A 29 -4.67 -18.37 9.33
CA ILE A 29 -5.71 -17.58 9.98
C ILE A 29 -7.07 -18.05 9.46
N GLN A 30 -7.91 -18.58 10.34
CA GLN A 30 -9.32 -18.81 10.04
C GLN A 30 -10.06 -17.49 10.17
N LEU A 31 -10.38 -16.88 9.04
CA LEU A 31 -11.23 -15.69 9.02
C LEU A 31 -12.66 -16.11 9.40
N PRO A 32 -13.28 -15.43 10.37
CA PRO A 32 -14.57 -15.86 10.93
C PRO A 32 -15.76 -15.67 9.98
N ALA A 33 -15.59 -14.94 8.87
CA ALA A 33 -16.67 -14.60 7.95
C ALA A 33 -16.19 -14.57 6.50
N GLU A 34 -17.12 -14.88 5.60
CA GLU A 34 -16.98 -14.66 4.16
C GLU A 34 -17.06 -13.16 3.82
N ASP A 35 -16.50 -12.81 2.67
CA ASP A 35 -16.65 -11.47 2.10
C ASP A 35 -18.12 -11.21 1.79
N ARG A 36 -18.59 -10.01 2.12
CA ARG A 36 -19.95 -9.56 1.83
C ARG A 36 -19.90 -8.47 0.78
N GLN A 37 -20.80 -8.55 -0.19
CA GLN A 37 -21.00 -7.47 -1.12
C GLN A 37 -21.52 -6.25 -0.36
N LEU A 38 -20.80 -5.13 -0.48
CA LEU A 38 -21.29 -3.84 -0.04
C LEU A 38 -22.17 -3.27 -1.16
N ASP A 39 -23.31 -2.70 -0.78
CA ASP A 39 -24.13 -1.85 -1.63
C ASP A 39 -24.08 -0.44 -1.05
N PRO A 40 -23.00 0.32 -1.29
CA PRO A 40 -22.86 1.64 -0.72
C PRO A 40 -23.80 2.61 -1.42
N ASP A 41 -24.63 3.30 -0.63
CA ASP A 41 -25.33 4.50 -1.07
C ASP A 41 -24.33 5.66 -1.10
N ILE A 42 -23.85 6.00 -2.30
CA ILE A 42 -22.82 7.03 -2.49
C ILE A 42 -23.53 8.34 -2.85
N GLU A 43 -23.45 9.31 -1.94
CA GLU A 43 -23.87 10.69 -2.17
C GLU A 43 -22.67 11.56 -2.56
N GLU A 44 -22.79 12.35 -3.65
CA GLU A 44 -21.81 13.38 -3.99
C GLU A 44 -22.00 14.56 -3.03
N VAL A 45 -21.06 14.74 -2.09
CA VAL A 45 -21.10 15.85 -1.10
C VAL A 45 -20.59 17.15 -1.72
N TYR A 46 -19.44 17.10 -2.39
CA TYR A 46 -18.89 18.22 -3.15
C TYR A 46 -17.93 17.72 -4.25
N ARG A 47 -17.61 18.62 -5.17
CA ARG A 47 -16.64 18.42 -6.25
C ARG A 47 -15.62 19.55 -6.20
N VAL A 48 -14.35 19.20 -6.35
CA VAL A 48 -13.27 20.19 -6.44
C VAL A 48 -12.63 20.06 -7.80
N GLY A 49 -12.60 21.18 -8.52
CA GLY A 49 -11.97 21.28 -9.82
C GLY A 49 -12.97 21.41 -10.97
N ALA A 50 -12.71 22.38 -11.83
CA ALA A 50 -13.51 22.64 -13.03
C ALA A 50 -12.61 23.24 -14.13
N LEU A 51 -12.93 22.95 -15.40
CA LEU A 51 -12.19 23.51 -16.54
C LEU A 51 -12.47 25.02 -16.72
N ASP A 52 -13.66 25.47 -16.31
CA ASP A 52 -14.17 26.83 -16.44
C ASP A 52 -14.55 27.45 -15.08
N GLY A 53 -14.01 26.92 -13.98
CA GLY A 53 -14.23 27.40 -12.63
C GLY A 53 -13.35 28.59 -12.24
N PRO A 54 -13.42 29.03 -10.97
CA PRO A 54 -12.46 29.97 -10.38
C PRO A 54 -11.01 29.51 -10.58
N GLU A 55 -10.05 30.43 -10.60
CA GLU A 55 -8.63 30.13 -10.86
C GLU A 55 -8.09 29.02 -9.95
N TRP A 56 -8.47 29.00 -8.67
CA TRP A 56 -8.01 28.00 -7.72
C TRP A 56 -8.54 26.58 -8.00
N GLU A 57 -9.64 26.45 -8.75
CA GLU A 57 -10.21 25.16 -9.15
C GLU A 57 -9.65 24.64 -10.49
N GLN A 58 -8.78 25.42 -11.15
CA GLN A 58 -8.20 25.04 -12.43
C GLN A 58 -6.84 24.38 -12.21
N PHE A 59 -6.84 23.05 -12.08
CA PHE A 59 -5.60 22.28 -11.88
C PHE A 59 -4.92 21.94 -13.21
N GLY A 60 -3.61 22.17 -13.29
CA GLY A 60 -2.79 21.76 -14.42
C GLY A 60 -2.46 20.27 -14.37
N MET A 61 -1.87 19.81 -13.25
CA MET A 61 -1.58 18.39 -13.04
C MET A 61 -1.74 18.02 -11.56
N ILE A 62 -2.79 17.26 -11.23
CA ILE A 62 -2.96 16.72 -9.88
C ILE A 62 -1.91 15.64 -9.64
N ALA A 63 -0.87 15.97 -8.87
CA ALA A 63 0.23 15.07 -8.54
C ALA A 63 -0.06 14.23 -7.28
N GLY A 64 -0.99 14.67 -6.43
CA GLY A 64 -1.41 13.93 -5.24
C GLY A 64 -2.59 14.58 -4.53
N VAL A 65 -3.35 13.75 -3.81
CA VAL A 65 -4.42 14.17 -2.92
C VAL A 65 -4.35 13.40 -1.61
N ASP A 66 -4.65 14.05 -0.50
CA ASP A 66 -4.73 13.40 0.82
C ASP A 66 -5.66 14.15 1.77
N PHE A 67 -6.20 13.45 2.77
CA PHE A 67 -6.99 14.05 3.84
C PHE A 67 -6.17 14.14 5.12
N ASP A 68 -6.24 15.29 5.81
CA ASP A 68 -5.65 15.40 7.14
C ASP A 68 -6.60 14.91 8.25
N ALA A 69 -6.09 14.89 9.49
CA ALA A 69 -6.86 14.45 10.66
C ALA A 69 -8.10 15.33 10.98
N ALA A 70 -8.23 16.51 10.36
CA ALA A 70 -9.40 17.38 10.49
C ALA A 70 -10.37 17.21 9.30
N GLY A 71 -10.12 16.27 8.39
CA GLY A 71 -10.97 16.02 7.22
C GLY A 71 -10.76 16.99 6.06
N ARG A 72 -9.68 17.79 6.07
CA ARG A 72 -9.40 18.74 4.97
C ARG A 72 -8.70 18.03 3.83
N LEU A 73 -9.18 18.26 2.62
CA LEU A 73 -8.57 17.74 1.40
C LEU A 73 -7.37 18.61 1.01
N HIS A 74 -6.21 17.98 0.88
CA HIS A 74 -4.98 18.59 0.35
C HIS A 74 -4.82 18.14 -1.10
N ILE A 75 -4.62 19.08 -2.01
CA ILE A 75 -4.42 18.82 -3.44
C ILE A 75 -3.08 19.42 -3.85
N LEU A 76 -2.16 18.60 -4.34
CA LEU A 76 -0.92 19.06 -4.94
C LEU A 76 -1.12 19.22 -6.45
N ASP A 77 -1.15 20.45 -6.94
CA ASP A 77 -0.96 20.74 -8.35
C ASP A 77 0.54 20.80 -8.66
N GLY A 78 1.04 19.74 -9.26
CA GLY A 78 2.45 19.59 -9.60
C GLY A 78 2.91 20.50 -10.74
N GLN A 79 2.01 20.93 -11.63
CA GLN A 79 2.37 21.85 -12.70
C GLN A 79 2.50 23.28 -12.16
N ALA A 80 1.57 23.68 -11.28
CA ALA A 80 1.60 25.00 -10.66
C ALA A 80 2.57 25.09 -9.46
N ALA A 81 3.11 23.96 -8.99
CA ALA A 81 3.89 23.86 -7.75
C ALA A 81 3.13 24.45 -6.54
N ARG A 82 1.82 24.17 -6.48
CA ARG A 82 0.90 24.69 -5.46
C ARG A 82 0.20 23.57 -4.71
N VAL A 83 -0.10 23.82 -3.45
CA VAL A 83 -0.94 22.97 -2.61
C VAL A 83 -2.18 23.75 -2.19
N PHE A 84 -3.35 23.18 -2.48
CA PHE A 84 -4.64 23.73 -2.06
C PHE A 84 -5.18 22.91 -0.89
N VAL A 85 -5.72 23.59 0.11
CA VAL A 85 -6.40 22.98 1.26
C VAL A 85 -7.86 23.34 1.21
N VAL A 86 -8.71 22.33 1.03
CA VAL A 86 -10.16 22.46 0.90
C VAL A 86 -10.84 21.89 2.15
N GLY A 87 -11.84 22.62 2.65
CA GLY A 87 -12.65 22.21 3.79
C GLY A 87 -13.54 21.02 3.48
N MET A 88 -14.16 20.46 4.53
CA MET A 88 -15.15 19.38 4.38
C MET A 88 -16.44 19.85 3.68
N ASP A 89 -16.63 21.16 3.59
CA ASP A 89 -17.72 21.85 2.88
C ASP A 89 -17.40 22.13 1.41
N GLY A 90 -16.18 21.79 0.94
CA GLY A 90 -15.74 22.07 -0.43
C GLY A 90 -15.15 23.47 -0.63
N GLU A 91 -15.06 24.29 0.42
CA GLU A 91 -14.54 25.65 0.34
C GLU A 91 -13.01 25.69 0.41
N LEU A 92 -12.38 26.55 -0.39
CA LEU A 92 -10.94 26.77 -0.32
C LEU A 92 -10.58 27.46 1.01
N MET A 93 -9.75 26.81 1.81
CA MET A 93 -9.27 27.36 3.08
C MET A 93 -7.91 28.03 2.95
N ARG A 94 -6.98 27.41 2.21
CA ARG A 94 -5.59 27.85 2.08
C ARG A 94 -4.98 27.44 0.76
N GLU A 95 -4.01 28.24 0.33
CA GLU A 95 -3.12 27.94 -0.78
C GLU A 95 -1.67 28.13 -0.31
N TYR A 96 -0.81 27.18 -0.66
CA TYR A 96 0.63 27.23 -0.44
C TYR A 96 1.36 27.06 -1.76
N GLY A 97 2.50 27.71 -1.92
CA GLY A 97 3.28 27.66 -3.16
C GLY A 97 3.84 29.03 -3.51
N ARG A 98 4.44 29.15 -4.69
CA ARG A 98 5.03 30.40 -5.19
C ARG A 98 4.55 30.70 -6.59
#